data_AF-A0A376K5R8-F1
#
_entry.id   AF-A0A376K5R8-F1
#
_cell.length_a   1.000
_cell.length_b   1.000
_cell.length_c   1.000
_cell.angle_alpha   90.00
_cell.angle_beta   90.00
_cell.angle_gamma   90.00
#
_symmetry.space_group_name_H-M   'P 1'
#
loop_
_entity.id
_entity.type
_entity.pdbx_description
1 polymer ?
#
loop_
_entity_poly.entity_id
_entity_poly.type
_entity_poly.pdbx_seq_one_letter_code
_entity_poly.pdbx_strand_id
1 'polypeptide(L)'
;MYLTDDSKLLAADYDQIASTPLPDVLGKNYIDHQDFNLLPDTIKTLPPVKLDEKTQFIGVVAYFSDDQATEWKQIETVEGTGHHYRLLVHVRQSSIEMKKEDE
;
A
#
# COMPACT_ATOMS: atom_id res chain seq x y z
N MET A 1 0.98 1.44 3.23
CA MET A 1 0.30 1.27 4.54
C MET A 1 0.65 -0.08 5.13
N TYR A 2 0.72 -0.14 6.44
CA TYR A 2 1.10 -1.33 7.22
C TYR A 2 -0.15 -1.83 7.94
N LEU A 3 -0.44 -3.13 7.80
CA LEU A 3 -1.68 -3.72 8.28
C LEU A 3 -1.39 -5.01 9.06
N THR A 4 -2.25 -5.31 10.03
CA THR A 4 -2.30 -6.62 10.69
C THR A 4 -3.15 -7.62 9.91
N ASP A 5 -4.10 -7.14 9.10
CA ASP A 5 -5.06 -7.95 8.34
C ASP A 5 -5.52 -7.19 7.09
N ASP A 6 -5.64 -7.90 5.97
CA ASP A 6 -5.93 -7.34 4.64
C ASP A 6 -7.43 -7.24 4.31
N SER A 7 -8.29 -7.97 5.04
CA SER A 7 -9.71 -8.15 4.71
C SER A 7 -10.45 -6.83 4.50
N LYS A 8 -10.20 -5.84 5.37
CA LYS A 8 -10.83 -4.53 5.28
C LYS A 8 -10.31 -3.69 4.13
N LEU A 9 -9.02 -3.78 3.81
CA LEU A 9 -8.47 -3.07 2.65
C LEU A 9 -8.99 -3.69 1.35
N LEU A 10 -9.14 -5.02 1.28
CA LEU A 10 -9.75 -5.69 0.14
C LEU A 10 -11.23 -5.33 -0.04
N ALA A 11 -11.99 -5.22 1.06
CA ALA A 11 -13.40 -4.86 1.03
C ALA A 11 -13.68 -3.37 0.80
N ALA A 12 -12.70 -2.49 1.02
CA ALA A 12 -12.88 -1.04 0.88
C ALA A 12 -12.92 -0.60 -0.59
N ASP A 13 -13.88 0.25 -0.93
CA ASP A 13 -13.97 0.86 -2.25
C ASP A 13 -13.07 2.09 -2.39
N TYR A 14 -12.83 2.53 -3.63
CA TYR A 14 -11.95 3.66 -3.93
C TYR A 14 -12.40 4.93 -3.23
N ASP A 15 -13.69 5.25 -3.32
CA ASP A 15 -14.26 6.46 -2.72
C ASP A 15 -14.09 6.48 -1.20
N GLN A 16 -14.25 5.34 -0.53
CA GLN A 16 -14.04 5.24 0.92
C GLN A 16 -12.60 5.57 1.29
N ILE A 17 -11.63 5.01 0.56
CA ILE A 17 -10.20 5.23 0.81
C ILE A 17 -9.79 6.67 0.46
N ALA A 18 -10.35 7.26 -0.60
CA ALA A 18 -10.02 8.60 -1.05
C ALA A 18 -10.67 9.72 -0.20
N SER A 19 -11.90 9.49 0.29
CA SER A 19 -12.70 10.52 0.96
C SER A 19 -12.71 10.41 2.49
N THR A 20 -12.28 9.27 3.04
CA THR A 20 -12.32 9.00 4.49
C THR A 20 -10.92 8.69 5.02
N PRO A 21 -10.56 9.17 6.23
CA PRO A 21 -9.27 8.81 6.84
C PRO A 21 -9.07 7.28 6.91
N LEU A 22 -7.89 6.82 6.49
CA LEU A 22 -7.53 5.39 6.50
C LEU A 22 -7.81 4.68 7.84
N PRO A 23 -7.52 5.28 9.02
CA PRO A 23 -7.83 4.64 10.30
C PRO A 23 -9.32 4.38 10.52
N ASP A 24 -10.20 5.20 9.94
CA ASP A 24 -11.65 5.03 10.09
C ASP A 24 -12.17 3.91 9.17
N VAL A 25 -11.65 3.82 7.95
CA VAL A 25 -12.00 2.77 6.98
C VAL A 25 -11.49 1.41 7.46
N LEU A 26 -10.21 1.34 7.83
CA LEU A 26 -9.51 0.10 8.17
C LEU A 26 -9.65 -0.26 9.65
N GLY A 27 -10.01 0.68 10.51
CA GLY A 27 -10.15 0.46 11.95
C GLY A 27 -8.88 -0.12 12.58
N LYS A 28 -9.05 -1.10 13.47
CA LYS A 28 -7.95 -1.71 14.23
C LYS A 28 -6.94 -2.51 13.40
N ASN A 29 -7.23 -2.78 12.13
CA ASN A 29 -6.33 -3.51 11.24
C ASN A 29 -5.21 -2.61 10.70
N TYR A 30 -5.42 -1.29 10.76
CA TYR A 30 -4.45 -0.29 10.36
C TYR A 30 -3.42 -0.05 11.46
N ILE A 31 -2.14 -0.14 11.10
CA ILE A 31 -1.01 0.15 11.98
C ILE A 31 -0.53 1.57 11.71
N ASP A 32 -0.04 1.81 10.49
CA ASP A 32 0.49 3.10 10.06
C ASP A 32 0.51 3.22 8.52
N HIS A 33 0.76 4.41 7.98
CA HIS A 33 1.01 4.62 6.54
C HIS A 33 2.02 5.73 6.28
N GLN A 34 2.42 5.82 5.02
CA GLN A 34 3.23 6.91 4.52
C GLN A 34 2.62 7.38 3.20
N ASP A 35 2.52 8.70 3.06
CA ASP A 35 2.03 9.34 1.85
C ASP A 35 3.19 9.81 0.98
N PHE A 36 3.08 9.55 -0.31
CA PHE A 36 4.08 9.95 -1.29
C PHE A 36 3.41 10.55 -2.51
N ASN A 37 3.91 11.71 -2.92
CA ASN A 37 3.67 12.23 -4.25
C ASN A 37 4.72 11.65 -5.21
N LEU A 38 4.23 11.12 -6.33
CA LEU A 38 5.03 10.62 -7.44
C LEU A 38 4.67 11.44 -8.69
N LEU A 39 5.68 11.91 -9.40
CA LEU A 39 5.48 12.53 -10.71
C LEU A 39 5.51 11.45 -11.80
N PRO A 40 4.83 11.66 -12.93
CA PRO A 40 4.97 10.79 -14.11
C PRO A 40 6.44 10.62 -14.50
N ASP A 41 6.79 9.43 -15.01
CA ASP A 41 8.13 9.06 -15.48
C ASP A 41 9.26 9.21 -14.44
N THR A 42 8.92 9.24 -13.15
CA THR A 42 9.89 9.38 -12.06
C THR A 42 9.99 8.10 -11.23
N ILE A 43 11.22 7.72 -10.90
CA ILE A 43 11.50 6.66 -9.92
C ILE A 43 11.81 7.31 -8.58
N LYS A 44 11.16 6.84 -7.51
CA LYS A 44 11.40 7.29 -6.15
C LYS A 44 11.82 6.11 -5.28
N THR A 45 13.06 6.14 -4.81
CA THR A 45 13.56 5.18 -3.83
C THR A 45 13.24 5.67 -2.43
N LEU A 46 12.59 4.83 -1.63
CA LEU A 46 12.29 5.13 -0.24
C LEU A 46 13.42 4.62 0.66
N PRO A 47 13.78 5.34 1.74
CA PRO A 47 14.74 4.83 2.71
C PRO A 47 14.17 3.55 3.37
N PRO A 48 15.04 2.67 3.91
CA PRO A 48 14.58 1.52 4.67
C PRO A 48 13.73 1.98 5.86
N VAL A 49 12.55 1.39 6.00
CA VAL A 49 11.63 1.67 7.11
C VAL A 49 11.59 0.45 8.01
N LYS A 50 11.68 0.68 9.32
CA LYS A 50 11.47 -0.38 10.30
C LYS A 50 9.98 -0.69 10.39
N LEU A 51 9.60 -1.92 10.06
CA LEU A 51 8.22 -2.40 10.24
C LEU A 51 7.93 -2.63 11.72
N ASP A 52 6.65 -2.45 12.09
CA ASP A 52 6.17 -2.87 13.41
C ASP A 52 6.08 -4.40 13.45
N GLU A 53 6.36 -5.01 14.61
CA GLU A 53 6.37 -6.46 14.78
C GLU A 53 4.99 -7.10 14.50
N LYS A 54 3.92 -6.31 14.61
CA LYS A 54 2.55 -6.74 14.31
C LYS A 54 2.19 -6.63 12.82
N THR A 55 3.07 -6.06 12.00
CA THR A 55 2.82 -5.91 10.56
C THR A 55 2.86 -7.27 9.90
N GLN A 56 1.74 -7.65 9.27
CA GLN A 56 1.63 -8.89 8.50
C GLN A 56 1.39 -8.62 7.01
N PHE A 57 0.92 -7.42 6.67
CA PHE A 57 0.63 -7.04 5.30
C PHE A 57 1.10 -5.62 5.02
N ILE A 58 1.58 -5.42 3.80
CA ILE A 58 1.86 -4.11 3.24
C ILE A 58 0.87 -3.86 2.11
N GLY A 59 0.02 -2.86 2.31
CA GLY A 59 -0.88 -2.35 1.28
C GLY A 59 -0.28 -1.15 0.57
N VAL A 60 -0.53 -1.04 -0.72
CA VAL A 60 -0.25 0.15 -1.52
C VAL A 60 -1.53 0.56 -2.21
N VAL A 61 -1.83 1.85 -2.16
CA VAL A 61 -2.96 2.47 -2.83
C VAL A 61 -2.43 3.64 -3.65
N ALA A 62 -2.85 3.73 -4.90
CA ALA A 62 -2.62 4.90 -5.73
C ALA A 62 -3.93 5.65 -5.94
N TYR A 63 -3.87 6.97 -5.70
CA TYR A 63 -4.98 7.87 -5.97
C TYR A 63 -4.90 8.35 -7.41
N PHE A 64 -5.63 7.68 -8.29
CA PHE A 64 -5.77 8.09 -9.69
C PHE A 64 -6.83 9.20 -9.82
N SER A 65 -6.58 10.17 -10.69
CA SER A 65 -7.58 11.20 -11.02
C SER A 65 -8.69 10.69 -11.94
N ASP A 66 -8.48 9.52 -12.56
CA ASP A 66 -9.38 8.89 -13.52
C ASP A 66 -10.19 7.78 -12.83
N ASP A 67 -11.49 7.71 -13.13
CA ASP A 67 -12.42 6.74 -12.54
C ASP A 67 -12.30 5.35 -13.17
N GLN A 68 -11.57 5.22 -14.29
CA GLN A 68 -11.33 3.96 -14.99
C GLN A 68 -10.18 3.12 -14.41
N ALA A 69 -9.57 3.56 -13.30
CA ALA A 69 -8.48 2.82 -12.67
C ALA A 69 -8.96 1.42 -12.21
N THR A 70 -8.44 0.38 -12.86
CA THR A 70 -8.93 -0.99 -12.69
C THR A 70 -8.30 -1.69 -11.48
N GLU A 71 -7.03 -1.39 -11.21
CA GLU A 71 -6.27 -1.96 -10.10
C GLU A 71 -5.53 -0.85 -9.36
N TRP A 72 -6.27 -0.10 -8.54
CA TRP A 72 -5.77 1.06 -7.80
C TRP A 72 -5.18 0.71 -6.43
N LYS A 73 -5.28 -0.56 -6.02
CA LYS A 73 -4.75 -1.09 -4.75
C LYS A 73 -4.12 -2.47 -4.95
N GLN A 74 -3.08 -2.76 -4.18
CA GLN A 74 -2.45 -4.08 -4.09
C GLN A 74 -1.94 -4.30 -2.67
N ILE A 75 -1.86 -5.57 -2.27
CA ILE A 75 -1.44 -5.99 -0.93
C ILE A 75 -0.44 -7.13 -1.09
N GLU A 76 0.62 -7.10 -0.29
CA GLU A 76 1.59 -8.20 -0.18
C GLU A 76 1.74 -8.62 1.29
N THR A 77 1.90 -9.93 1.50
CA THR A 77 2.13 -10.51 2.82
C THR A 77 3.60 -10.41 3.21
N VAL A 78 3.87 -9.98 4.43
CA VAL A 78 5.22 -9.79 4.99
C VAL A 78 5.29 -10.28 6.43
N GLU A 79 6.50 -10.49 6.92
CA GLU A 79 6.75 -10.77 8.33
C GLU A 79 7.33 -9.52 9.01
N GLY A 80 6.69 -9.05 10.08
CA GLY A 80 7.07 -7.80 10.75
C GLY A 80 8.47 -7.80 11.39
N THR A 81 9.14 -8.96 11.49
CA THR A 81 10.44 -9.10 12.14
C THR A 81 11.37 -10.05 11.40
N GLY A 82 12.68 -9.77 11.42
CA GLY A 82 13.71 -10.72 10.99
C GLY A 82 14.00 -10.75 9.48
N HIS A 83 13.25 -10.01 8.68
CA HIS A 83 13.39 -9.97 7.22
C HIS A 83 13.60 -8.55 6.69
N HIS A 84 14.37 -8.44 5.60
CA HIS A 84 14.45 -7.23 4.79
C HIS A 84 13.68 -7.47 3.51
N TYR A 85 12.68 -6.63 3.24
CA TYR A 85 11.89 -6.71 2.02
C TYR A 85 12.24 -5.56 1.09
N ARG A 86 12.44 -5.87 -0.20
CA ARG A 86 12.45 -4.89 -1.27
C ARG A 86 11.15 -5.02 -2.04
N LEU A 87 10.34 -3.96 -1.94
CA LEU A 87 9.08 -3.85 -2.66
C LEU A 87 9.29 -2.87 -3.81
N LEU A 88 9.09 -3.36 -5.03
CA LEU A 88 8.99 -2.52 -6.22
C LEU A 88 7.51 -2.25 -6.48
N VAL A 89 7.14 -0.98 -6.49
CA VAL A 89 5.81 -0.53 -6.87
C VAL A 89 5.93 0.19 -8.21
N HIS A 90 5.25 -0.35 -9.22
CA HIS A 90 5.13 0.24 -10.54
C HIS A 90 3.72 0.80 -10.71
N VAL A 91 3.61 2.13 -10.68
CA VAL A 91 2.35 2.85 -10.93
C VAL A 91 2.26 3.11 -12.43
N ARG A 92 1.30 2.48 -13.10
CA ARG A 92 0.96 2.72 -14.52
C ARG A 92 -0.15 3.75 -14.64
N GLN A 93 -0.60 4.02 -15.86
CA GLN A 93 -1.64 5.02 -16.13
C GLN A 93 -2.99 4.73 -15.44
N SER A 94 -3.36 3.46 -15.24
CA SER A 94 -4.65 3.06 -14.66
C SER A 94 -4.57 1.84 -13.74
N SER A 95 -3.35 1.43 -13.37
CA SER A 95 -3.12 0.28 -12.50
C SER A 95 -1.86 0.44 -11.69
N ILE A 96 -1.76 -0.29 -10.58
CA ILE A 96 -0.53 -0.47 -9.84
C ILE A 96 -0.13 -1.93 -9.86
N GLU A 97 1.16 -2.16 -9.98
CA GLU A 97 1.76 -3.47 -9.80
C GLU A 97 2.81 -3.38 -8.70
N MET A 98 2.67 -4.21 -7.69
CA MET A 98 3.65 -4.41 -6.64
C MET A 98 4.32 -5.75 -6.85
N LYS A 99 5.64 -5.76 -6.72
CA LYS A 99 6.47 -6.95 -6.76
C LYS A 99 7.35 -6.97 -5.53
N LYS A 100 7.28 -8.06 -4.80
CA LYS A 100 8.22 -8.39 -3.73
C LYS A 100 9.42 -9.09 -4.35
N GLU A 101 10.61 -8.55 -4.15
CA GLU A 101 11.84 -9.28 -4.40
C GLU A 101 12.16 -10.05 -3.11
N ASP A 102 12.09 -11.38 -3.18
CA ASP A 102 12.69 -12.25 -2.18
C ASP A 102 14.19 -12.40 -2.49
N GLU A 103 15.05 -12.17 -1.47
CA GLU A 103 16.50 -12.43 -1.54
C GLU A 103 16.81 -13.93 -1.52
#